data_AF-A0A7V9IPT1-F1
#
_entry.id   AF-A0A7V9IPT1-F1
#
_cell.length_a   1.000
_cell.length_b   1.000
_cell.length_c   1.000
_cell.angle_alpha   90.00
_cell.angle_beta   90.00
_cell.angle_gamma   90.00
#
_symmetry.space_group_name_H-M   'P 1'
#
loop_
_entity.id
_entity.type
_entity.pdbx_description
1 polymer ?
#
loop_
_entity_poly.entity_id
_entity_poly.type
_entity_poly.pdbx_seq_one_letter_code
_entity_poly.pdbx_strand_id
1 'polypeptide(L)'
;MSRRPVILLGEVHDNVAQHAVRAEALRLLLARGARPAIAFEQFDRERQGDVDRARIDVLPPGVTRVDHLIQRAGGARGWDWNLYRQFLELALEYDLPIVAANLSRPEAMGIAQQGFGAFNAQLRENYGLDRLPAEFLAAHERAVDHGHCELMPPEILPSLARAQ
;
A
#
# COMPACT_ATOMS: atom_id res chain seq x y z
N MET A 1 -1.47 -19.06 -20.19
CA MET A 1 -1.06 -17.82 -19.47
C MET A 1 -0.16 -18.21 -18.32
N SER A 2 1.09 -17.76 -18.30
CA SER A 2 1.98 -18.00 -17.14
C SER A 2 1.38 -17.30 -15.92
N ARG A 3 1.14 -18.04 -14.83
CA ARG A 3 0.71 -17.45 -13.55
C ARG A 3 1.80 -16.47 -13.10
N ARG A 4 1.47 -15.19 -12.99
CA ARG A 4 2.34 -14.21 -12.31
C ARG A 4 2.14 -14.41 -10.82
N PRO A 5 3.13 -14.94 -10.07
CA PRO A 5 2.98 -15.12 -8.63
C PRO A 5 2.86 -13.75 -7.97
N VAL A 6 1.87 -13.60 -7.08
CA VAL A 6 1.74 -12.45 -6.18
C VAL A 6 2.29 -12.87 -4.83
N ILE A 7 3.19 -12.07 -4.26
CA ILE A 7 3.77 -12.29 -2.94
C ILE A 7 3.28 -11.16 -2.04
N LEU A 8 2.59 -11.51 -0.96
CA LEU A 8 2.18 -10.57 0.08
C LEU A 8 3.19 -10.66 1.23
N LEU A 9 3.81 -9.53 1.57
CA LEU A 9 4.81 -9.40 2.63
C LEU A 9 4.29 -8.42 3.69
N GLY A 10 3.66 -8.96 4.73
CA GLY A 10 3.15 -8.17 5.84
C GLY A 10 4.26 -7.42 6.59
N GLU A 11 3.88 -6.31 7.21
CA GLU A 11 4.76 -5.42 7.96
C GLU A 11 4.12 -4.89 9.24
N VAL A 12 4.96 -4.54 10.20
CA VAL A 12 4.66 -3.61 11.29
C VAL A 12 5.40 -2.32 10.92
N HIS A 13 4.64 -1.25 10.68
CA HIS A 13 5.14 -0.08 9.94
C HIS A 13 6.36 0.61 10.58
N ASP A 14 6.50 0.54 11.90
CA ASP A 14 7.58 1.16 12.67
C ASP A 14 8.70 0.18 13.10
N ASN A 15 8.62 -1.09 12.68
CA ASN A 15 9.62 -2.09 13.02
C ASN A 15 10.85 -2.01 12.10
N VAL A 16 11.86 -1.27 12.54
CA VAL A 16 13.12 -1.04 11.82
C VAL A 16 13.80 -2.34 11.37
N ALA A 17 13.87 -3.35 12.25
CA ALA A 17 14.55 -4.61 11.95
C ALA A 17 13.81 -5.40 10.86
N GLN A 18 12.48 -5.40 10.88
CA GLN A 18 11.67 -6.05 9.86
C GLN A 18 11.85 -5.38 8.50
N HIS A 19 11.89 -4.05 8.44
CA HIS A 19 12.16 -3.31 7.20
C HIS A 19 13.54 -3.66 6.62
N ALA A 20 14.57 -3.69 7.45
CA ALA A 20 15.92 -4.05 7.02
C ALA A 20 15.99 -5.47 6.42
N VAL A 21 15.37 -6.46 7.09
CA VAL A 21 15.34 -7.85 6.60
C VAL A 21 14.56 -7.96 5.28
N ARG A 22 13.43 -7.23 5.15
CA ARG A 22 12.61 -7.24 3.93
C ARG A 22 13.34 -6.59 2.75
N ALA A 23 14.02 -5.48 2.96
CA ALA A 23 14.81 -4.83 1.91
C ALA A 23 15.99 -5.71 1.45
N GLU A 24 16.64 -6.39 2.39
CA GLU A 24 17.69 -7.37 2.08
C GLU A 24 17.16 -8.55 1.26
N ALA A 25 16.02 -9.12 1.65
CA ALA A 25 15.39 -10.21 0.92
C ALA A 25 15.01 -9.79 -0.51
N LEU A 26 14.45 -8.57 -0.67
CA LEU A 26 14.15 -8.00 -1.98
C LEU A 26 15.44 -7.87 -2.81
N ARG A 27 16.51 -7.27 -2.27
CA ARG A 27 17.80 -7.12 -2.96
C ARG A 27 18.35 -8.46 -3.46
N LEU A 28 18.31 -9.51 -2.64
CA LEU A 28 18.75 -10.85 -3.03
C LEU A 28 17.88 -11.44 -4.15
N LEU A 29 16.57 -11.20 -4.13
CA LEU A 29 15.65 -11.63 -5.17
C LEU A 29 15.95 -10.92 -6.51
N LEU A 30 16.20 -9.61 -6.48
CA LEU A 30 16.51 -8.80 -7.66
C LEU A 30 17.88 -9.17 -8.26
N ALA A 31 18.87 -9.44 -7.43
CA ALA A 31 20.20 -9.91 -7.85
C ALA A 31 20.16 -11.26 -8.58
N ARG A 32 19.15 -12.10 -8.30
CA ARG A 32 18.89 -13.36 -9.00
C ARG A 32 18.14 -13.19 -10.32
N GLY A 33 17.88 -11.95 -10.75
CA GLY A 33 17.24 -11.62 -12.03
C GLY A 33 15.73 -11.44 -11.95
N ALA A 34 15.11 -11.52 -10.78
CA ALA A 34 13.69 -11.20 -10.65
C ALA A 34 13.43 -9.71 -10.95
N ARG A 35 12.29 -9.41 -11.57
CA ARG A 35 11.84 -8.03 -11.88
C ARG A 35 10.35 -7.87 -11.52
N PRO A 36 10.00 -7.92 -10.22
CA PRO A 36 8.63 -7.73 -9.80
C PRO A 36 8.21 -6.25 -9.96
N ALA A 37 6.91 -6.02 -10.13
CA ALA A 37 6.33 -4.74 -9.73
C ALA A 37 6.26 -4.69 -8.20
N ILE A 38 6.50 -3.53 -7.60
CA ILE A 38 6.36 -3.33 -6.16
C ILE A 38 5.16 -2.42 -5.92
N ALA A 39 4.17 -2.94 -5.20
CA ALA A 39 3.00 -2.20 -4.77
C ALA A 39 3.26 -1.60 -3.39
N PHE A 40 3.07 -0.29 -3.26
CA PHE A 40 3.30 0.46 -2.02
C PHE A 40 1.97 0.98 -1.46
N GLU A 41 1.68 0.61 -0.22
CA GLU A 41 0.58 1.18 0.57
C GLU A 41 0.83 2.65 0.93
N GLN A 42 2.09 3.08 0.88
CA GLN A 42 2.49 4.45 1.20
C GLN A 42 2.11 5.46 0.11
N PHE A 43 1.63 4.99 -1.05
CA PHE A 43 1.15 5.82 -2.16
C PHE A 43 -0.33 5.54 -2.46
N ASP A 44 -1.13 6.60 -2.44
CA ASP A 44 -2.55 6.55 -2.79
C ASP A 44 -2.70 6.37 -4.31
N ARG A 45 -3.64 5.53 -4.76
CA ARG A 45 -3.78 5.09 -6.15
C ARG A 45 -3.94 6.23 -7.14
N GLU A 46 -4.58 7.34 -6.77
CA GLU A 46 -4.71 8.53 -7.61
C GLU A 46 -3.37 9.24 -7.86
N ARG A 47 -2.35 8.96 -7.05
CA ARG A 47 -0.98 9.48 -7.20
C ARG A 47 -0.12 8.68 -8.16
N GLN A 48 -0.64 7.62 -8.80
CA GLN A 48 0.15 6.84 -9.77
C GLN A 48 0.77 7.73 -10.86
N GLY A 49 0.03 8.72 -11.37
CA GLY A 49 0.56 9.66 -12.35
C GLY A 49 1.69 10.55 -11.81
N ASP A 50 1.69 10.88 -10.52
CA ASP A 50 2.77 11.60 -9.86
C ASP A 50 4.00 10.70 -9.65
N VAL A 51 3.80 9.42 -9.29
CA VAL A 51 4.87 8.39 -9.23
C VAL A 51 5.54 8.26 -10.59
N ASP A 52 4.75 8.02 -11.65
CA ASP A 52 5.26 7.79 -13.00
C ASP A 52 6.05 9.00 -13.52
N ARG A 53 5.53 10.21 -13.29
CA ARG A 53 6.20 11.47 -13.67
C ARG A 53 7.51 11.67 -12.89
N ALA A 54 7.49 11.44 -11.58
CA ALA A 54 8.68 11.63 -10.75
C ALA A 54 9.85 10.72 -11.18
N ARG A 55 9.58 9.54 -11.78
CA ARG A 55 10.60 8.64 -12.32
C ARG A 55 11.35 9.19 -13.53
N ILE A 56 10.82 10.20 -14.22
CA ILE A 56 11.42 10.75 -15.46
C ILE A 56 11.72 12.25 -15.38
N ASP A 57 11.22 12.95 -14.36
CA ASP A 57 11.46 14.37 -14.17
C ASP A 57 12.95 14.71 -14.11
N VAL A 58 13.27 15.90 -14.65
CA VAL A 58 14.55 16.56 -14.45
C VAL A 58 14.64 16.99 -12.99
N LEU A 59 15.69 16.55 -12.31
CA LEU A 59 15.85 16.79 -10.88
C LEU A 59 16.48 18.17 -10.60
N PRO A 60 16.03 18.87 -9.55
CA PRO A 60 16.76 20.02 -9.03
C PRO A 60 18.18 19.61 -8.57
N PRO A 61 19.16 20.54 -8.62
CA PRO A 61 20.49 20.27 -8.10
C PRO A 61 20.47 19.80 -6.64
N GLY A 62 21.18 18.71 -6.34
CA GLY A 62 21.30 18.16 -4.99
C GLY A 62 20.11 17.31 -4.50
N VAL A 63 19.07 17.13 -5.31
CA VAL A 63 17.91 16.28 -4.96
C VAL A 63 18.10 14.89 -5.55
N THR A 64 17.97 13.85 -4.73
CA THR A 64 17.97 12.48 -5.26
C THR A 64 16.62 12.14 -5.89
N ARG A 65 16.61 11.18 -6.81
CA ARG A 65 15.36 10.72 -7.44
C ARG A 65 14.36 10.19 -6.42
N VAL A 66 14.83 9.54 -5.36
CA VAL A 66 13.97 8.97 -4.30
C VAL A 66 13.33 10.07 -3.49
N ASP A 67 14.10 11.10 -3.11
CA ASP A 67 13.57 12.28 -2.41
C ASP A 67 12.51 13.00 -3.25
N HIS A 68 12.78 13.16 -4.55
CA HIS A 68 11.80 13.74 -5.48
C HIS A 68 10.53 12.90 -5.56
N LEU A 69 10.65 11.57 -5.68
CA LEU A 69 9.49 10.67 -5.72
C LEU A 69 8.65 10.78 -4.45
N ILE A 70 9.28 10.71 -3.28
CA ILE A 70 8.62 10.87 -1.98
C ILE A 70 7.91 12.23 -1.89
N GLN A 71 8.58 13.31 -2.30
CA GLN A 71 8.00 14.65 -2.26
C GLN A 71 6.78 14.80 -3.17
N ARG A 72 6.80 14.17 -4.35
CA ARG A 72 5.76 14.34 -5.38
C ARG A 72 4.56 13.43 -5.16
N ALA A 73 4.79 12.21 -4.71
CA ALA A 73 3.77 11.17 -4.67
C ALA A 73 3.48 10.63 -3.27
N GLY A 74 4.30 10.96 -2.26
CA GLY A 74 4.11 10.49 -0.89
C GLY A 74 2.68 10.71 -0.42
N GLY A 75 2.05 9.64 0.10
CA GLY A 75 0.68 9.65 0.56
C GLY A 75 0.46 10.46 1.83
N ALA A 76 -0.59 10.12 2.58
CA ALA A 76 -0.97 10.83 3.80
C ALA A 76 0.20 10.99 4.81
N ARG A 77 0.14 12.06 5.61
CA ARG A 77 1.10 12.31 6.70
C ARG A 77 1.14 11.12 7.65
N GLY A 78 2.33 10.63 7.99
CA GLY A 78 2.52 9.59 9.02
C GLY A 78 3.58 8.55 8.68
N TRP A 79 3.96 8.41 7.41
CA TRP A 79 5.00 7.46 7.01
C TRP A 79 6.40 7.95 7.37
N ASP A 80 7.16 7.11 8.09
CA ASP A 80 8.61 7.31 8.24
C ASP A 80 9.32 6.84 6.97
N TRP A 81 9.51 7.78 6.04
CA TRP A 81 10.12 7.51 4.75
C TRP A 81 11.54 6.95 4.82
N ASN A 82 12.24 7.07 5.96
CA ASN A 82 13.55 6.44 6.11
C ASN A 82 13.47 4.92 6.02
N LEU A 83 12.36 4.33 6.50
CA LEU A 83 12.14 2.88 6.47
C LEU A 83 11.80 2.37 5.06
N TYR A 84 11.13 3.18 4.25
CA TYR A 84 10.69 2.82 2.90
C TYR A 84 11.70 3.19 1.81
N ARG A 85 12.66 4.07 2.13
CA ARG A 85 13.63 4.62 1.18
C ARG A 85 14.36 3.54 0.40
N GLN A 86 14.87 2.53 1.09
CA GLN A 86 15.67 1.47 0.48
C GLN A 86 14.87 0.66 -0.56
N PHE A 87 13.56 0.49 -0.37
CA PHE A 87 12.70 -0.18 -1.34
C PHE A 87 12.51 0.65 -2.61
N LEU A 88 12.37 1.98 -2.48
CA LEU A 88 12.30 2.90 -3.61
C LEU A 88 13.63 2.98 -4.35
N GLU A 89 14.75 2.99 -3.63
CA GLU A 89 16.10 2.93 -4.20
C GLU A 89 16.27 1.66 -5.03
N LEU A 90 15.93 0.49 -4.49
CA LEU A 90 15.98 -0.78 -5.22
C LEU A 90 15.04 -0.78 -6.43
N ALA A 91 13.84 -0.22 -6.31
CA ALA A 91 12.91 -0.11 -7.43
C ALA A 91 13.46 0.77 -8.56
N LEU A 92 14.12 1.87 -8.22
CA LEU A 92 14.72 2.78 -9.21
C LEU A 92 16.00 2.19 -9.81
N GLU A 93 16.87 1.57 -9.00
CA GLU A 93 18.11 0.93 -9.44
C GLU A 93 17.87 -0.20 -10.44
N TYR A 94 16.86 -1.04 -10.17
CA TYR A 94 16.52 -2.20 -11.00
C TYR A 94 15.44 -1.93 -12.05
N ASP A 95 15.04 -0.66 -12.23
CA ASP A 95 13.96 -0.21 -13.12
C ASP A 95 12.65 -1.00 -12.95
N LEU A 96 12.24 -1.19 -11.70
CA LEU A 96 11.01 -1.89 -11.35
C LEU A 96 9.79 -0.95 -11.44
N PRO A 97 8.62 -1.48 -11.84
CA PRO A 97 7.37 -0.75 -11.71
C PRO A 97 7.06 -0.45 -10.24
N ILE A 98 6.77 0.82 -9.94
CA ILE A 98 6.30 1.29 -8.63
C ILE A 98 4.80 1.54 -8.75
N VAL A 99 4.01 0.76 -8.01
CA VAL A 99 2.54 0.80 -8.06
C VAL A 99 2.02 1.47 -6.79
N ALA A 100 1.26 2.55 -6.96
CA ALA A 100 0.50 3.17 -5.88
C ALA A 100 -0.73 2.31 -5.58
N ALA A 101 -0.80 1.77 -4.37
CA ALA A 101 -1.71 0.66 -4.04
C ALA A 101 -2.85 1.05 -3.09
N ASN A 102 -2.71 2.16 -2.37
CA ASN A 102 -3.65 2.48 -1.29
C ASN A 102 -4.87 3.26 -1.76
N LEU A 103 -5.93 3.21 -0.98
CA LEU A 103 -7.03 4.14 -1.10
C LEU A 103 -6.62 5.49 -0.53
N SER A 104 -7.10 6.57 -1.14
CA SER A 104 -6.98 7.88 -0.55
C SER A 104 -7.83 7.98 0.73
N ARG A 105 -7.47 8.90 1.63
CA ARG A 105 -8.27 9.16 2.83
C ARG A 105 -9.74 9.50 2.52
N PRO A 106 -10.07 10.31 1.50
CA PRO A 106 -11.46 10.53 1.10
C PRO A 106 -12.19 9.26 0.63
N GLU A 107 -11.52 8.38 -0.13
CA GLU A 107 -12.12 7.11 -0.56
C GLU A 107 -12.36 6.17 0.63
N ALA A 108 -11.37 5.99 1.51
CA ALA A 108 -11.50 5.19 2.72
C ALA A 108 -12.65 5.70 3.61
N MET A 109 -12.76 7.03 3.77
CA MET A 109 -13.87 7.65 4.51
C MET A 109 -15.23 7.39 3.83
N GLY A 110 -15.30 7.47 2.50
CA GLY A 110 -16.50 7.15 1.74
C GLY A 110 -16.96 5.70 1.98
N ILE A 111 -16.01 4.76 2.01
CA ILE A 111 -16.28 3.34 2.28
C ILE A 111 -16.72 3.13 3.72
N ALA A 112 -16.08 3.80 4.68
CA ALA A 112 -16.49 3.74 6.09
C ALA A 112 -17.97 4.14 6.26
N GLN A 113 -18.39 5.22 5.58
CA GLN A 113 -19.74 5.77 5.69
C GLN A 113 -20.79 5.01 4.86
N GLN A 114 -20.45 4.58 3.64
CA GLN A 114 -21.41 4.05 2.66
C GLN A 114 -21.24 2.53 2.42
N GLY A 115 -20.26 1.90 3.08
CA GLY A 115 -19.85 0.53 2.80
C GLY A 115 -19.25 0.38 1.41
N PHE A 116 -19.22 -0.86 0.90
CA PHE A 116 -18.68 -1.13 -0.43
C PHE A 116 -19.47 -0.46 -1.56
N GLY A 117 -20.68 0.05 -1.31
CA GLY A 117 -21.44 0.86 -2.25
C GLY A 117 -20.74 2.15 -2.70
N ALA A 118 -19.70 2.59 -1.97
CA ALA A 118 -18.82 3.68 -2.40
C ALA A 118 -18.01 3.34 -3.67
N PHE A 119 -17.80 2.06 -3.97
CA PHE A 119 -17.17 1.61 -5.20
C PHE A 119 -18.18 1.52 -6.35
N ASN A 120 -17.70 1.79 -7.58
CA ASN A 120 -18.50 1.54 -8.77
C ASN A 120 -18.81 0.04 -8.95
N ALA A 121 -19.87 -0.28 -9.70
CA ALA A 121 -20.34 -1.64 -9.88
C ALA A 121 -19.26 -2.59 -10.46
N GLN A 122 -18.43 -2.10 -11.38
CA GLN A 122 -17.36 -2.90 -11.98
C GLN A 122 -16.31 -3.32 -10.95
N LEU A 123 -15.89 -2.43 -10.06
CA LEU A 123 -14.92 -2.75 -9.01
C LEU A 123 -15.51 -3.71 -7.98
N ARG A 124 -16.77 -3.50 -7.58
CA ARG A 124 -17.46 -4.43 -6.66
C ARG A 124 -17.54 -5.84 -7.24
N GLU A 125 -17.85 -5.95 -8.53
CA GLU A 125 -17.88 -7.24 -9.23
C GLU A 125 -16.47 -7.87 -9.34
N ASN A 126 -15.48 -7.10 -9.79
CA ASN A 126 -14.11 -7.57 -9.98
C ASN A 126 -13.48 -8.08 -8.68
N TYR A 127 -13.75 -7.40 -7.56
CA TYR A 127 -13.23 -7.79 -6.25
C TYR A 127 -14.18 -8.71 -5.46
N GLY A 128 -15.38 -8.98 -5.98
CA GLY A 128 -16.37 -9.83 -5.32
C GLY A 128 -16.85 -9.28 -3.97
N LEU A 129 -16.89 -7.95 -3.81
CA LEU A 129 -17.17 -7.29 -2.51
C LEU A 129 -18.57 -7.61 -1.97
N ASP A 130 -19.53 -7.90 -2.86
CA ASP A 130 -20.89 -8.28 -2.49
C ASP A 130 -21.03 -9.77 -2.09
N ARG A 131 -19.94 -10.55 -2.16
CA ARG A 131 -19.91 -12.01 -1.92
C ARG A 131 -18.85 -12.42 -0.89
N LEU A 132 -18.37 -11.47 -0.09
CA LEU A 132 -17.42 -11.78 0.98
C LEU A 132 -18.08 -12.68 2.03
N PRO A 133 -17.43 -13.78 2.47
CA PRO A 133 -17.98 -14.63 3.50
C PRO A 133 -18.18 -13.88 4.81
N ALA A 134 -19.29 -14.10 5.50
CA ALA A 134 -19.62 -13.38 6.73
C ALA A 134 -18.58 -13.64 7.83
N GLU A 135 -18.02 -14.84 7.89
CA GLU A 135 -16.95 -15.20 8.81
C GLU A 135 -15.65 -14.45 8.55
N PHE A 136 -15.37 -14.09 7.29
CA PHE A 136 -14.21 -13.29 6.92
C PHE A 136 -14.37 -11.85 7.42
N LEU A 137 -15.53 -11.24 7.20
CA LEU A 137 -15.84 -9.89 7.70
C LEU A 137 -15.77 -9.85 9.23
N ALA A 138 -16.38 -10.81 9.91
CA ALA A 138 -16.32 -10.89 11.37
C ALA A 138 -14.89 -11.13 11.91
N ALA A 139 -14.07 -11.90 11.20
CA ALA A 139 -12.67 -12.08 11.56
C ALA A 139 -11.85 -10.81 11.38
N HIS A 140 -12.12 -10.05 10.32
CA HIS A 140 -11.48 -8.78 10.08
C HIS A 140 -11.87 -7.72 11.12
N GLU A 141 -13.16 -7.62 11.48
CA GLU A 141 -13.62 -6.75 12.57
C GLU A 141 -12.91 -7.04 13.89
N ARG A 142 -12.76 -8.32 14.25
CA ARG A 142 -12.00 -8.73 15.45
C ARG A 142 -10.51 -8.37 15.37
N ALA A 143 -9.90 -8.49 14.19
CA ALA A 143 -8.51 -8.12 14.00
C ALA A 143 -8.30 -6.60 14.16
N VAL A 144 -9.22 -5.80 13.62
CA VAL A 144 -9.24 -4.34 13.81
C VAL A 144 -9.42 -4.00 15.28
N ASP A 145 -10.38 -4.61 15.98
CA ASP A 145 -10.63 -4.34 17.39
C ASP A 145 -9.42 -4.68 18.27
N HIS A 146 -8.81 -5.85 18.07
CA HIS A 146 -7.59 -6.25 18.76
C HIS A 146 -6.42 -5.30 18.47
N GLY A 147 -6.29 -4.81 17.24
CA GLY A 147 -5.31 -3.78 16.87
C GLY A 147 -5.53 -2.45 17.60
N HIS A 148 -6.74 -2.19 18.10
CA HIS A 148 -7.10 -1.04 18.93
C HIS A 148 -7.25 -1.40 20.41
N CYS A 149 -6.63 -2.50 20.86
CA CYS A 149 -6.65 -2.98 22.24
C CYS A 149 -8.06 -3.25 22.80
N GLU A 150 -9.04 -3.59 21.94
CA GLU A 150 -10.44 -3.82 22.32
C GLU A 150 -11.12 -2.58 22.94
N LEU A 151 -10.60 -1.39 22.67
CA LEU A 151 -11.11 -0.11 23.21
C LEU A 151 -12.08 0.61 22.27
N MET A 152 -12.43 0.00 21.13
CA MET A 152 -13.29 0.63 20.13
C MET A 152 -14.77 0.38 20.43
N PRO A 153 -15.64 1.39 20.25
CA PRO A 153 -17.08 1.17 20.28
C PRO A 153 -17.50 0.09 19.26
N PRO A 154 -18.24 -0.95 19.66
CA PRO A 154 -18.63 -2.03 18.75
C PRO A 154 -19.38 -1.53 17.51
N GLU A 155 -20.10 -0.41 17.62
CA GLU A 155 -20.91 0.16 16.54
C GLU A 155 -20.06 0.73 15.40
N ILE A 156 -18.79 1.07 15.64
CA ILE A 156 -17.90 1.63 14.62
C ILE A 156 -16.99 0.59 13.95
N LEU A 157 -16.83 -0.59 14.55
CA LEU A 157 -15.96 -1.65 14.03
C LEU A 157 -16.31 -2.08 12.60
N PRO A 158 -17.58 -2.31 12.22
CA PRO A 158 -17.91 -2.68 10.83
C PRO A 158 -17.60 -1.56 9.82
N SER A 159 -17.66 -0.30 10.24
CA SER A 159 -17.32 0.84 9.40
C SER A 159 -15.81 0.92 9.17
N LEU A 160 -15.01 0.80 10.23
CA LEU A 160 -13.56 0.83 10.16
C LEU A 160 -12.98 -0.37 9.42
N ALA A 161 -13.50 -1.56 9.69
CA ALA A 161 -13.07 -2.79 9.03
C ALA A 161 -13.33 -2.76 7.52
N ARG A 162 -14.40 -2.12 7.05
CA ARG A 162 -14.62 -1.98 5.60
C ARG A 162 -13.65 -1.01 4.93
N ALA A 163 -13.06 -0.09 5.70
CA ALA A 163 -12.16 0.95 5.19
C ALA A 163 -10.67 0.57 5.26
N GLN A 164 -10.34 -0.64 5.76
CA GLN A 164 -8.99 -1.22 5.76
C GLN A 164 -8.80 -2.25 4.65
#